data_AF-A0A6A5VKY1-F1
#
_entry.id   AF-A0A6A5VKY1-F1
#
_cell.length_a   1.000
_cell.length_b   1.000
_cell.length_c   1.000
_cell.angle_alpha   90.00
_cell.angle_beta   90.00
_cell.angle_gamma   90.00
#
_symmetry.space_group_name_H-M   'P 1'
#
loop_
_entity.id
_entity.type
_entity.pdbx_description
1 polymer ?
#
loop_
_entity_poly.entity_id
_entity_poly.type
_entity_poly.pdbx_seq_one_letter_code
_entity_poly.pdbx_strand_id
1 'polypeptide(L)'
;LRPAHEPDIPAIGAINAHYVLNTVLTFRYVPPTHEQLLQDFRSVQEEGLPYNVAVESASDTVVGYCYATRFRPPKLGYKPTVELSLYCDPRCVMKGIGSMLMGEVLRRLREVGADKSGEGNKSKGDGAVRNVIACMSVDGTGPGNGMALTRFYERFGFEEVGWLKGVGYK
;
A
#
# COMPACT_ATOMS: atom_id res chain seq x y z
N LEU A 1 -12.52 -1.74 -8.96
CA LEU A 1 -11.85 -1.54 -7.65
C LEU A 1 -12.93 -1.54 -6.59
N ARG A 2 -12.68 -2.14 -5.44
CA ARG A 2 -13.60 -2.10 -4.29
C ARG A 2 -12.81 -2.12 -2.97
N PRO A 3 -13.40 -1.66 -1.84
CA PRO A 3 -12.85 -1.97 -0.52
C PRO A 3 -12.65 -3.48 -0.37
N ALA A 4 -11.54 -3.86 0.25
CA ALA A 4 -11.30 -5.25 0.60
C ALA A 4 -12.21 -5.68 1.76
N HIS A 5 -12.57 -6.95 1.79
CA HIS A 5 -13.30 -7.59 2.89
C HIS A 5 -12.62 -8.92 3.29
N GLU A 6 -12.96 -9.48 4.45
CA GLU A 6 -12.29 -10.69 4.98
C GLU A 6 -12.22 -11.87 3.97
N PRO A 7 -13.26 -12.15 3.15
CA PRO A 7 -13.15 -13.17 2.11
C PRO A 7 -12.07 -12.96 1.03
N ASP A 8 -11.51 -11.75 0.89
CA ASP A 8 -10.43 -11.47 -0.07
C ASP A 8 -9.05 -11.89 0.47
N ILE A 9 -8.92 -12.10 1.79
CA ILE A 9 -7.64 -12.34 2.47
C ILE A 9 -6.90 -13.56 1.92
N PRO A 10 -7.54 -14.69 1.59
CA PRO A 10 -6.86 -15.80 0.94
C PRO A 10 -6.19 -15.42 -0.40
N ALA A 11 -6.88 -14.64 -1.25
CA ALA A 11 -6.35 -14.21 -2.54
C ALA A 11 -5.23 -13.17 -2.38
N ILE A 12 -5.40 -12.22 -1.45
CA ILE A 12 -4.34 -11.27 -1.06
C ILE A 12 -3.10 -12.04 -0.57
N GLY A 13 -3.30 -13.07 0.26
CA GLY A 13 -2.24 -13.92 0.77
C GLY A 13 -1.48 -14.66 -0.32
N ALA A 14 -2.18 -15.16 -1.35
CA ALA A 14 -1.54 -15.80 -2.50
C ALA A 14 -0.64 -14.83 -3.29
N ILE A 15 -1.13 -13.60 -3.53
CA ILE A 15 -0.32 -12.55 -4.18
C ILE A 15 0.88 -12.20 -3.28
N ASN A 16 0.66 -11.98 -1.98
CA ASN A 16 1.73 -11.63 -1.04
C ASN A 16 2.81 -12.72 -0.98
N ALA A 17 2.41 -13.98 -0.86
CA ALA A 17 3.32 -15.11 -0.78
C ALA A 17 4.26 -15.17 -1.99
N HIS A 18 3.77 -14.85 -3.19
CA HIS A 18 4.62 -14.76 -4.38
C HIS A 18 5.75 -13.73 -4.19
N TYR A 19 5.43 -12.50 -3.76
CA TYR A 19 6.45 -11.46 -3.54
C TYR A 19 7.37 -11.78 -2.37
N VAL A 20 6.87 -12.45 -1.33
CA VAL A 20 7.68 -12.94 -0.21
C VAL A 20 8.69 -13.99 -0.67
N LEU A 21 8.32 -14.93 -1.53
CA LEU A 21 9.22 -16.02 -1.91
C LEU A 21 10.17 -15.66 -3.06
N ASN A 22 9.78 -14.73 -3.94
CA ASN A 22 10.47 -14.53 -5.22
C ASN A 22 11.11 -13.14 -5.39
N THR A 23 10.95 -12.22 -4.43
CA THR A 23 11.44 -10.84 -4.58
C THR A 23 11.95 -10.25 -3.26
N VAL A 24 12.64 -9.12 -3.34
CA VAL A 24 13.05 -8.32 -2.17
C VAL A 24 12.01 -7.27 -1.74
N LEU A 25 10.80 -7.28 -2.30
CA LEU A 25 9.84 -6.18 -2.10
C LEU A 25 9.19 -6.15 -0.71
N THR A 26 9.10 -7.30 -0.02
CA THR A 26 8.39 -7.41 1.27
C THR A 26 9.31 -7.47 2.49
N PHE A 27 10.60 -7.76 2.29
CA PHE A 27 11.58 -8.09 3.35
C PHE A 27 11.17 -9.21 4.33
N ARG A 28 10.08 -9.93 4.06
CA ARG A 28 9.73 -11.16 4.77
C ARG A 28 10.42 -12.33 4.09
N TYR A 29 10.90 -13.29 4.88
CA TYR A 29 11.44 -14.56 4.40
C TYR A 29 10.38 -15.66 4.32
N VAL A 30 9.39 -15.60 5.21
CA VAL A 30 8.31 -16.59 5.31
C VAL A 30 6.98 -15.89 5.04
N PRO A 31 6.13 -16.41 4.14
CA PRO A 31 4.80 -15.86 3.93
C PRO A 31 4.00 -15.82 5.24
N PRO A 32 3.27 -14.73 5.51
CA PRO A 32 2.43 -14.65 6.70
C PRO A 32 1.31 -15.68 6.63
N THR A 33 0.86 -16.16 7.80
CA THR A 33 -0.31 -17.04 7.87
C THR A 33 -1.59 -16.28 7.54
N HIS A 34 -2.67 -17.02 7.30
CA HIS A 34 -3.99 -16.42 7.06
C HIS A 34 -4.41 -15.53 8.24
N GLU A 35 -4.22 -15.99 9.47
CA GLU A 35 -4.59 -15.28 10.70
C GLU A 35 -3.80 -13.98 10.85
N GLN A 36 -2.50 -14.01 10.51
CA GLN A 36 -1.65 -12.82 10.52
C GLN A 36 -2.13 -11.78 9.52
N LEU A 37 -2.42 -12.19 8.27
CA LEU A 37 -2.95 -11.29 7.25
C LEU A 37 -4.33 -10.73 7.60
N LEU A 38 -5.19 -11.55 8.20
CA LEU A 38 -6.51 -11.13 8.66
C LEU A 38 -6.39 -10.12 9.79
N GLN A 39 -5.47 -10.32 10.73
CA GLN A 39 -5.20 -9.38 11.81
C GLN A 39 -4.62 -8.06 11.27
N ASP A 40 -3.66 -8.12 10.35
CA ASP A 40 -3.09 -6.94 9.68
C ASP A 40 -4.21 -6.15 8.97
N PHE A 41 -5.11 -6.84 8.26
CA PHE A 41 -6.28 -6.22 7.62
C PHE A 41 -7.21 -5.54 8.62
N ARG A 42 -7.58 -6.22 9.72
CA ARG A 42 -8.44 -5.67 10.77
C ARG A 42 -7.83 -4.44 11.42
N SER A 43 -6.53 -4.45 11.72
CA SER A 43 -5.84 -3.29 12.30
C SER A 43 -5.81 -2.09 11.34
N VAL A 44 -5.73 -2.30 10.03
CA VAL A 44 -5.89 -1.21 9.04
C VAL A 44 -7.32 -0.65 9.08
N GLN A 45 -8.34 -1.50 9.19
CA GLN A 45 -9.74 -1.07 9.28
C GLN A 45 -10.04 -0.31 10.58
N GLU A 46 -9.51 -0.76 11.72
CA GLU A 46 -9.65 -0.12 13.03
C GLU A 46 -9.09 1.30 13.04
N GLU A 47 -7.99 1.54 12.30
CA GLU A 47 -7.40 2.88 12.11
C GLU A 47 -8.19 3.76 11.13
N GLY A 48 -9.26 3.25 10.52
CA GLY A 48 -10.03 3.94 9.49
C GLY A 48 -9.25 4.17 8.20
N LEU A 49 -8.22 3.35 7.94
CA LEU A 49 -7.34 3.49 6.79
C LEU A 49 -7.83 2.64 5.60
N PRO A 50 -7.55 3.06 4.36
CA PRO A 50 -8.04 2.35 3.19
C PRO A 50 -7.30 1.04 2.96
N TYR A 51 -8.06 0.01 2.60
CA TYR A 51 -7.60 -1.26 2.04
C TYR A 51 -8.46 -1.57 0.82
N ASN A 52 -7.86 -1.63 -0.37
CA ASN A 52 -8.58 -1.81 -1.63
C ASN A 52 -8.04 -3.01 -2.41
N VAL A 53 -8.94 -3.66 -3.14
CA VAL A 53 -8.61 -4.70 -4.12
C VAL A 53 -9.01 -4.27 -5.53
N ALA A 54 -8.22 -4.71 -6.50
CA ALA A 54 -8.59 -4.76 -7.89
C ALA A 54 -9.11 -6.17 -8.19
N VAL A 55 -10.31 -6.25 -8.75
CA VAL A 55 -10.96 -7.51 -9.11
C VAL A 55 -11.18 -7.57 -10.61
N GLU A 56 -10.98 -8.75 -11.20
CA GLU A 56 -11.33 -9.02 -12.58
C GLU A 56 -12.85 -9.16 -12.72
N SER A 57 -13.46 -8.39 -13.62
CA SER A 57 -14.92 -8.30 -13.73
C SER A 57 -15.63 -9.61 -14.10
N ALA A 58 -14.95 -10.51 -14.82
CA ALA A 58 -15.56 -11.76 -15.29
C ALA A 58 -15.57 -12.87 -14.22
N SER A 59 -14.61 -12.86 -13.31
CA SER A 59 -14.34 -13.96 -12.37
C SER A 59 -14.46 -13.56 -10.91
N ASP A 60 -14.60 -12.26 -10.62
CA ASP A 60 -14.47 -11.64 -9.30
C ASP A 60 -13.14 -12.01 -8.59
N THR A 61 -12.12 -12.36 -9.37
CA THR A 61 -10.81 -12.74 -8.83
C THR A 61 -10.01 -11.50 -8.48
N VAL A 62 -9.45 -11.47 -7.26
CA VAL A 62 -8.52 -10.41 -6.85
C VAL A 62 -7.22 -10.53 -7.66
N VAL A 63 -6.88 -9.46 -8.39
CA VAL A 63 -5.68 -9.36 -9.26
C VAL A 63 -4.69 -8.30 -8.77
N GLY A 64 -4.94 -7.70 -7.61
CA GLY A 64 -4.05 -6.76 -6.97
C GLY A 64 -4.70 -6.13 -5.75
N TYR A 65 -3.87 -5.61 -4.85
CA TYR A 65 -4.34 -4.97 -3.63
C TYR A 65 -3.43 -3.81 -3.22
N CYS A 66 -3.98 -2.87 -2.48
CA CYS A 66 -3.25 -1.73 -1.96
C CYS A 66 -3.87 -1.25 -0.65
N TYR A 67 -3.01 -0.95 0.33
CA TYR A 67 -3.44 -0.46 1.64
C TYR A 67 -2.43 0.51 2.23
N ALA A 68 -2.84 1.20 3.29
CA ALA A 68 -1.99 2.11 4.06
C ALA A 68 -1.99 1.74 5.54
N THR A 69 -0.85 1.90 6.21
CA THR A 69 -0.73 1.79 7.68
C THR A 69 -0.14 3.06 8.28
N ARG A 70 -0.36 3.32 9.57
CA ARG A 70 0.31 4.42 10.27
C ARG A 70 1.82 4.21 10.27
N PHE A 71 2.57 5.25 9.94
CA PHE A 71 4.02 5.19 9.94
C PHE A 71 4.55 5.27 11.39
N ARG A 72 5.23 4.21 11.85
CA ARG A 72 5.83 4.11 13.20
C ARG A 72 4.84 4.43 14.34
N PRO A 73 3.75 3.66 14.51
CA PRO A 73 2.61 4.00 15.37
C PRO A 73 2.93 4.38 16.82
N PRO A 74 3.90 3.75 17.53
CA PRO A 74 4.21 4.13 18.92
C PRO A 74 4.71 5.57 19.09
N LYS A 75 5.13 6.23 18.00
CA LYS A 75 5.65 7.60 18.00
C LYS A 75 4.60 8.57 17.47
N LEU A 76 3.76 9.10 18.36
CA LEU A 76 2.59 9.94 18.01
C LEU A 76 2.89 11.15 17.12
N GLY A 77 4.12 11.68 17.12
CA GLY A 77 4.54 12.73 16.18
C GLY A 77 4.41 12.35 14.70
N TYR A 78 4.41 11.04 14.38
CA TYR A 78 4.17 10.52 13.04
C TYR A 78 2.70 10.23 12.71
N LYS A 79 1.76 10.47 13.63
CA LYS A 79 0.31 10.20 13.43
C LYS A 79 -0.24 10.72 12.09
N PRO A 80 0.16 11.90 11.58
CA PRO A 80 -0.31 12.39 10.27
C PRO A 80 0.34 11.71 9.05
N THR A 81 1.22 10.73 9.24
CA THR A 81 1.99 10.07 8.17
C THR A 81 1.58 8.61 8.06
N VAL A 82 1.37 8.14 6.83
CA VAL A 82 1.10 6.74 6.52
C VAL A 82 2.14 6.18 5.56
N GLU A 83 2.28 4.86 5.58
CA GLU A 83 3.10 4.11 4.62
C GLU A 83 2.20 3.25 3.73
N LEU A 84 2.45 3.26 2.42
CA LEU A 84 1.68 2.51 1.44
C LEU A 84 2.33 1.17 1.10
N SER A 85 1.48 0.18 0.85
CA SER A 85 1.83 -1.11 0.26
C SER A 85 0.93 -1.37 -0.95
N LEU A 86 1.51 -1.78 -2.07
CA LEU A 86 0.80 -2.05 -3.32
C LEU A 86 1.43 -3.24 -4.04
N TYR A 87 0.61 -4.24 -4.34
CA TYR A 87 1.05 -5.44 -5.06
C TYR A 87 0.01 -5.83 -6.12
N CYS A 88 0.47 -6.25 -7.29
CA CYS A 88 -0.37 -6.79 -8.35
C CYS A 88 -0.10 -8.29 -8.52
N ASP A 89 -1.08 -9.08 -8.94
CA ASP A 89 -0.84 -10.47 -9.33
C ASP A 89 0.25 -10.49 -10.43
N PRO A 90 1.33 -11.31 -10.28
CA PRO A 90 2.44 -11.34 -11.23
C PRO A 90 2.00 -11.70 -12.67
N ARG A 91 0.85 -12.37 -12.84
CA ARG A 91 0.29 -12.74 -14.15
C ARG A 91 -0.50 -11.60 -14.80
N CYS A 92 -0.77 -10.53 -14.06
CA CYS A 92 -1.60 -9.40 -14.50
C CYS A 92 -0.87 -8.06 -14.45
N VAL A 93 0.46 -8.07 -14.34
CA VAL A 93 1.28 -6.85 -14.37
C VAL A 93 1.15 -6.10 -15.71
N MET A 94 1.46 -4.80 -15.69
CA MET A 94 1.43 -3.91 -16.86
C MET A 94 0.05 -3.66 -17.51
N LYS A 95 -1.04 -4.07 -16.86
CA LYS A 95 -2.43 -3.79 -17.30
C LYS A 95 -3.04 -2.51 -16.70
N GLY A 96 -2.21 -1.60 -16.18
CA GLY A 96 -2.68 -0.36 -15.51
C GLY A 96 -3.25 -0.56 -14.09
N ILE A 97 -3.33 -1.80 -13.58
CA ILE A 97 -3.89 -2.15 -12.27
C ILE A 97 -3.21 -1.36 -11.13
N GLY A 98 -1.88 -1.30 -11.12
CA GLY A 98 -1.13 -0.57 -10.10
C GLY A 98 -1.48 0.93 -10.10
N SER A 99 -1.63 1.53 -11.27
CA SER A 99 -2.03 2.94 -11.39
C SER A 99 -3.45 3.17 -10.87
N MET A 100 -4.37 2.26 -11.16
CA MET A 100 -5.75 2.31 -10.65
C MET A 100 -5.78 2.21 -9.12
N LEU A 101 -5.05 1.26 -8.55
CA LEU A 101 -4.96 1.07 -7.09
C LEU A 101 -4.32 2.28 -6.39
N MET A 102 -3.22 2.82 -6.95
CA MET A 102 -2.54 4.00 -6.41
C MET A 102 -3.46 5.23 -6.43
N GLY A 103 -4.17 5.46 -7.54
CA GLY A 103 -5.12 6.58 -7.64
C GLY A 103 -6.23 6.49 -6.57
N GLU A 104 -6.81 5.29 -6.40
CA GLU A 104 -7.91 5.09 -5.44
C GLU A 104 -7.45 5.19 -3.98
N VAL A 105 -6.28 4.64 -3.63
CA VAL A 105 -5.78 4.73 -2.25
C VAL A 105 -5.45 6.18 -1.88
N LEU A 106 -4.82 6.94 -2.78
CA LEU A 106 -4.52 8.36 -2.54
C LEU A 106 -5.79 9.21 -2.43
N ARG A 107 -6.81 8.93 -3.24
CA ARG A 107 -8.13 9.58 -3.14
C ARG A 107 -8.72 9.37 -1.75
N ARG A 108 -8.79 8.11 -1.28
CA ARG A 108 -9.34 7.77 0.04
C ARG A 108 -8.53 8.34 1.19
N LEU A 109 -7.20 8.34 1.11
CA LEU A 109 -6.34 8.93 2.15
C LEU A 109 -6.58 10.43 2.35
N ARG A 110 -6.99 11.17 1.31
CA ARG A 110 -7.38 12.58 1.44
C ARG A 110 -8.65 12.79 2.26
N GLU A 111 -9.50 11.78 2.35
CA GLU A 111 -10.77 11.80 3.08
C GLU A 111 -10.61 11.39 4.55
N VAL A 112 -9.48 10.74 4.91
CA VAL A 112 -9.19 10.32 6.29
C VAL A 112 -8.97 11.55 7.18
N GLY A 113 -9.82 11.69 8.20
CA GLY A 113 -9.78 12.80 9.16
C GLY A 113 -10.12 14.17 8.56
N ALA A 114 -10.69 14.20 7.35
CA ALA A 114 -11.23 15.42 6.78
C ALA A 114 -12.51 15.82 7.51
N ASP A 115 -12.58 17.07 7.95
CA ASP A 115 -13.79 17.63 8.55
C ASP A 115 -14.90 17.69 7.48
N LYS A 116 -15.99 16.97 7.73
CA LYS A 116 -17.15 16.88 6.82
C LYS A 116 -18.21 17.95 7.11
N SER A 117 -18.00 18.82 8.10
CA SER A 117 -19.01 19.77 8.59
C SER A 117 -19.27 20.99 7.70
N GLY A 118 -18.51 21.19 6.60
CA GLY A 118 -18.88 22.14 5.54
C GLY A 118 -18.68 23.63 5.87
N GLU A 119 -18.25 24.00 7.09
CA GLU A 119 -18.05 25.40 7.47
C GLU A 119 -16.59 25.85 7.26
N GLY A 120 -16.36 26.57 6.15
CA GLY A 120 -15.48 27.76 6.04
C GLY A 120 -13.98 27.69 6.33
N ASN A 121 -13.47 26.70 7.07
CA ASN A 121 -12.05 26.59 7.40
C ASN A 121 -11.69 25.10 7.47
N LYS A 122 -11.10 24.55 6.39
CA LYS A 122 -10.69 23.14 6.29
C LYS A 122 -9.50 22.84 7.22
N SER A 123 -9.68 22.95 8.53
CA SER A 123 -8.73 22.42 9.48
C SER A 123 -8.80 20.90 9.40
N LYS A 124 -7.67 20.26 9.09
CA LYS A 124 -7.56 18.80 9.16
C LYS A 124 -7.69 18.39 10.63
N GLY A 125 -8.71 17.58 10.95
CA GLY A 125 -8.96 17.08 12.29
C GLY A 125 -7.83 16.20 12.82
N ASP A 126 -7.89 15.87 14.11
CA ASP A 126 -6.96 14.93 14.71
C ASP A 126 -7.04 13.56 13.99
N GLY A 127 -5.88 12.99 13.64
CA GLY A 127 -5.79 11.74 12.87
C GLY A 127 -5.81 11.87 11.34
N ALA A 128 -5.98 13.09 10.80
CA ALA A 128 -5.94 13.32 9.37
C ALA A 128 -4.57 12.98 8.76
N VAL A 129 -4.60 12.37 7.58
CA VAL A 129 -3.39 12.04 6.82
C VAL A 129 -2.88 13.29 6.11
N ARG A 130 -1.61 13.62 6.34
CA ARG A 130 -0.89 14.76 5.75
C ARG A 130 0.21 14.30 4.81
N ASN A 131 0.89 13.21 5.14
CA ASN A 131 2.01 12.68 4.36
C ASN A 131 1.79 11.20 4.03
N VAL A 132 2.28 10.79 2.87
CA VAL A 132 2.24 9.41 2.39
C VAL A 132 3.66 9.02 2.00
N ILE A 133 4.16 7.94 2.57
CA ILE A 133 5.49 7.38 2.28
C ILE A 133 5.28 6.07 1.51
N ALA A 134 6.15 5.82 0.53
CA ALA A 134 6.32 4.52 -0.07
C ALA A 134 7.80 4.12 0.11
N CYS A 135 8.03 3.00 0.79
CA CYS A 135 9.36 2.40 0.87
C CYS A 135 9.50 1.37 -0.25
N MET A 136 10.47 1.54 -1.14
CA MET A 136 10.80 0.57 -2.16
C MET A 136 12.19 -0.01 -1.93
N SER A 137 12.33 -1.32 -2.07
CA SER A 137 13.64 -1.95 -2.18
C SER A 137 14.18 -1.82 -3.60
N VAL A 138 15.49 -1.63 -3.70
CA VAL A 138 16.20 -1.50 -4.97
C VAL A 138 16.98 -2.78 -5.21
N ASP A 139 16.55 -3.56 -6.20
CA ASP A 139 17.31 -4.69 -6.74
C ASP A 139 18.09 -4.21 -7.97
N GLY A 140 19.41 -4.07 -7.83
CA GLY A 140 20.29 -3.61 -8.92
C GLY A 140 20.29 -4.51 -10.15
N THR A 141 19.82 -5.76 -10.03
CA THR A 141 19.69 -6.66 -11.19
C THR A 141 18.38 -6.45 -11.97
N GLY A 142 17.42 -5.71 -11.40
CA GLY A 142 16.12 -5.45 -11.98
C GLY A 142 16.11 -4.33 -13.04
N PRO A 143 14.96 -4.13 -13.73
CA PRO A 143 14.82 -3.09 -14.75
C PRO A 143 15.22 -1.70 -14.26
N GLY A 144 15.96 -0.96 -15.09
CA GLY A 144 16.47 0.36 -14.73
C GLY A 144 17.41 0.34 -13.53
N ASN A 145 18.19 -0.73 -13.34
CA ASN A 145 19.06 -0.94 -12.19
C ASN A 145 18.29 -0.87 -10.86
N GLY A 146 17.07 -1.43 -10.84
CA GLY A 146 16.14 -1.42 -9.72
C GLY A 146 15.31 -0.14 -9.55
N MET A 147 15.56 0.90 -10.36
CA MET A 147 14.93 2.22 -10.22
C MET A 147 13.72 2.43 -11.13
N ALA A 148 13.29 1.42 -11.90
CA ALA A 148 12.13 1.57 -12.80
C ALA A 148 10.84 1.97 -12.05
N LEU A 149 10.70 1.57 -10.78
CA LEU A 149 9.53 1.89 -9.96
C LEU A 149 9.50 3.37 -9.52
N THR A 150 10.64 4.06 -9.47
CA THR A 150 10.70 5.49 -9.10
C THR A 150 9.79 6.33 -10.00
N ARG A 151 9.86 6.12 -11.32
CA ARG A 151 9.01 6.81 -12.30
C ARG A 151 7.53 6.53 -12.11
N PHE A 152 7.16 5.36 -11.56
CA PHE A 152 5.77 5.07 -11.23
C PHE A 152 5.30 5.97 -10.10
N TYR A 153 6.07 6.09 -9.01
CA TYR A 153 5.73 6.97 -7.89
C TYR A 153 5.72 8.45 -8.28
N GLU A 154 6.70 8.92 -9.07
CA GLU A 154 6.77 10.31 -9.55
C GLU A 154 5.49 10.75 -10.30
N ARG A 155 4.90 9.87 -11.12
CA ARG A 155 3.63 10.17 -11.82
C ARG A 155 2.44 10.41 -10.88
N PHE A 156 2.53 9.96 -9.63
CA PHE A 156 1.53 10.20 -8.60
C PHE A 156 1.92 11.33 -7.63
N GLY A 157 3.00 12.08 -7.94
CA GLY A 157 3.44 13.23 -7.17
C GLY A 157 4.30 12.88 -5.95
N PHE A 158 4.87 11.68 -5.91
CA PHE A 158 5.89 11.35 -4.92
C PHE A 158 7.25 11.92 -5.34
N GLU A 159 8.05 12.26 -4.33
CA GLU A 159 9.42 12.73 -4.49
C GLU A 159 10.35 11.80 -3.71
N GLU A 160 11.55 11.55 -4.24
CA GLU A 160 12.58 10.81 -3.51
C GLU A 160 13.12 11.67 -2.37
N VAL A 161 13.02 11.19 -1.14
CA VAL A 161 13.46 11.91 0.08
C VAL A 161 14.66 11.28 0.78
N GLY A 162 15.13 10.11 0.32
CA GLY A 162 16.33 9.49 0.88
C GLY A 162 16.57 8.07 0.41
N TRP A 163 17.82 7.64 0.58
CA TRP A 163 18.29 6.30 0.23
C TRP A 163 19.04 5.66 1.40
N LEU A 164 18.48 4.59 1.94
CA LEU A 164 19.12 3.76 2.95
C LEU A 164 19.92 2.63 2.27
N LYS A 165 21.25 2.76 2.23
CA LYS A 165 22.13 1.78 1.57
C LYS A 165 22.54 0.68 2.55
N GLY A 166 22.50 -0.58 2.11
CA GLY A 166 22.97 -1.72 2.89
C GLY A 166 22.16 -2.03 4.16
N VAL A 167 20.92 -1.56 4.24
CA VAL A 167 20.09 -1.71 5.46
C VAL A 167 19.27 -3.01 5.51
N GLY A 168 19.23 -3.76 4.41
CA GLY A 168 18.43 -4.99 4.30
C GLY A 168 19.23 -6.12 3.65
N TYR A 169 18.90 -7.34 4.06
CA TYR A 169 19.43 -8.57 3.49
C TYR A 169 18.28 -9.58 3.36
N LYS A 170 18.11 -10.15 2.18
CA LYS A 170 17.13 -11.17 1.84
C LYS A 170 17.65 -12.07 0.73
#